data_AF-A0A367Y1Q1-F1
#
_entry.id   AF-A0A367Y1Q1-F1
#
_cell.length_a   1.000
_cell.length_b   1.000
_cell.length_c   1.000
_cell.angle_alpha   90.00
_cell.angle_beta   90.00
_cell.angle_gamma   90.00
#
_symmetry.space_group_name_H-M   'P 1'
#
loop_
_entity.id
_entity.type
_entity.pdbx_description
1 polymer ?
#
loop_
_entity_poly.entity_id
_entity_poly.type
_entity_poly.pdbx_seq_one_letter_code
_entity_poly.pdbx_strand_id
1 'polypeptide(L)'
;MMYFLEVLLFYVVSVVVCERTPAIQGTWQSQSGQVITGTLFFEPGRELLKEPQLPGISYSFDARGHYELAAYVITLNNKNHGCPLATLTWQHGNYKFHKGKLILRPVVNDGRQLVSDPCGDEGLSEYKRFVEGETLEVDVRYDEIVGAYKLVLVDYLTGRKKQPMWLTLNVTNDTMLPTGVITSKKRKYVKKE
;
A
#
# COMPACT_ATOMS: atom_id res chain seq x y z
N MET A 1 -17.17 -72.82 7.90
CA MET A 1 -15.76 -72.39 8.01
C MET A 1 -15.57 -71.27 6.99
N MET A 2 -15.81 -70.00 7.32
CA MET A 2 -14.83 -69.05 7.91
C MET A 2 -13.53 -69.03 7.07
N TYR A 3 -13.05 -67.94 6.47
CA TYR A 3 -12.93 -66.56 6.95
C TYR A 3 -12.81 -65.53 5.81
N PHE A 4 -13.28 -64.33 6.12
CA PHE A 4 -13.05 -63.03 5.49
C PHE A 4 -11.58 -62.72 5.19
N LEU A 5 -11.31 -62.02 4.08
CA LEU A 5 -10.25 -61.00 4.02
C LEU A 5 -10.51 -60.01 2.87
N GLU A 6 -11.33 -58.99 3.14
CA GLU A 6 -11.45 -57.80 2.27
C GLU A 6 -10.25 -56.89 2.56
N VAL A 7 -9.29 -56.83 1.64
CA VAL A 7 -8.16 -55.89 1.73
C VAL A 7 -8.63 -54.53 1.22
N LEU A 8 -9.06 -53.68 2.14
CA LEU A 8 -9.44 -52.31 1.85
C LEU A 8 -8.16 -51.48 1.61
N LEU A 9 -7.81 -51.29 0.34
CA LEU A 9 -6.68 -50.47 -0.10
C LEU A 9 -7.02 -48.98 0.14
N PHE A 10 -6.60 -48.43 1.28
CA PHE A 10 -6.71 -47.00 1.55
C PHE A 10 -5.75 -46.22 0.64
N TYR A 11 -6.27 -45.73 -0.48
CA TYR A 11 -5.54 -44.82 -1.37
C TYR A 11 -5.41 -43.46 -0.67
N VAL A 12 -4.23 -43.17 -0.12
CA VAL A 12 -3.94 -41.86 0.47
C VAL A 12 -3.77 -40.88 -0.69
N VAL A 13 -4.82 -40.10 -0.98
CA VAL A 13 -4.72 -38.97 -1.91
C VAL A 13 -3.92 -37.87 -1.24
N SER A 14 -2.66 -37.71 -1.63
CA SER A 14 -1.88 -36.52 -1.28
C SER A 14 -2.52 -35.33 -1.98
N VAL A 15 -3.31 -34.55 -1.24
CA VAL A 15 -3.81 -33.26 -1.73
C VAL A 15 -2.60 -32.34 -1.79
N VAL A 16 -2.06 -32.13 -3.00
CA VAL A 16 -1.11 -31.05 -3.25
C VAL A 16 -1.88 -29.75 -3.08
N VAL A 17 -1.85 -29.20 -1.87
CA VAL A 17 -2.20 -27.80 -1.66
C VAL A 17 -1.07 -27.02 -2.32
N CYS A 18 -1.29 -26.60 -3.57
CA CYS A 18 -0.50 -25.52 -4.13
C CYS A 18 -0.84 -24.30 -3.27
N GLU A 19 0.05 -23.96 -2.33
CA GLU A 19 0.05 -22.62 -1.73
C GLU A 19 0.13 -21.65 -2.91
N ARG A 20 -1.02 -21.09 -3.29
CA ARG A 20 -1.03 -19.97 -4.21
C ARG A 20 -0.34 -18.85 -3.45
N THR A 21 0.92 -18.61 -3.80
CA THR A 21 1.59 -17.36 -3.45
C THR A 21 0.60 -16.24 -3.72
N PRO A 22 0.23 -15.42 -2.73
CA PRO A 22 -0.68 -14.31 -2.98
C PRO A 22 -0.03 -13.47 -4.05
N ALA A 23 -0.70 -13.33 -5.20
CA ALA A 23 -0.11 -12.76 -6.41
C ALA A 23 0.48 -11.35 -6.16
N ILE A 24 -0.10 -10.64 -5.18
CA ILE A 24 0.29 -9.41 -4.48
C ILE A 24 -0.96 -8.84 -3.75
N GLN A 25 -2.10 -9.51 -3.88
CA GLN A 25 -3.38 -9.11 -3.29
C GLN A 25 -3.28 -9.05 -1.77
N GLY A 26 -3.90 -8.03 -1.19
CA GLY A 26 -3.82 -7.74 0.24
C GLY A 26 -3.32 -6.32 0.52
N THR A 27 -3.28 -6.00 1.80
CA THR A 27 -2.72 -4.74 2.34
C THR A 27 -1.33 -5.01 2.88
N TRP A 28 -0.37 -4.29 2.34
CA TRP A 28 1.03 -4.35 2.72
C TRP A 28 1.41 -3.06 3.41
N GLN A 29 2.13 -3.15 4.53
CA GLN A 29 2.53 -1.98 5.31
C GLN A 29 4.00 -2.10 5.70
N SER A 30 4.71 -0.98 5.74
CA SER A 30 6.06 -0.98 6.27
C SER A 30 6.08 -1.16 7.80
N GLN A 31 7.26 -1.47 8.34
CA GLN A 31 7.42 -1.99 9.70
C GLN A 31 6.87 -1.09 10.82
N SER A 32 6.71 0.22 10.57
CA SER A 32 6.12 1.10 11.59
C SER A 32 4.67 0.73 11.92
N GLY A 33 3.95 0.11 10.98
CA GLY A 33 2.54 -0.28 11.13
C GLY A 33 1.57 0.91 11.25
N GLN A 34 2.06 2.15 11.23
CA GLN A 34 1.25 3.36 11.46
C GLN A 34 0.59 3.89 10.18
N VAL A 35 1.19 3.63 9.01
CA VAL A 35 0.63 4.05 7.72
C VAL A 35 -0.16 2.89 7.14
N ILE A 36 -1.47 3.07 6.99
CA ILE A 36 -2.38 2.09 6.39
C ILE A 36 -3.26 2.78 5.35
N THR A 37 -3.58 2.13 4.25
CA THR A 37 -4.56 2.66 3.30
C THR A 37 -5.95 2.80 3.96
N GLY A 38 -6.85 3.57 3.33
CA GLY A 38 -8.24 3.69 3.77
C GLY A 38 -8.55 4.98 4.51
N THR A 39 -9.68 4.97 5.22
CA THR A 39 -10.22 6.13 5.97
C THR A 39 -9.36 6.59 7.14
N LEU A 40 -8.42 5.73 7.57
CA LEU A 40 -7.43 6.03 8.61
C LEU A 40 -6.33 6.97 8.09
N PHE A 41 -6.07 7.00 6.79
CA PHE A 41 -5.06 7.88 6.18
C PHE A 41 -5.68 9.02 5.37
N PHE A 42 -6.74 8.78 4.62
CA PHE A 42 -7.43 9.80 3.86
C PHE A 42 -8.94 9.78 4.12
N GLU A 43 -9.51 10.95 4.43
CA GLU A 43 -10.96 11.12 4.63
C GLU A 43 -11.57 11.96 3.50
N PRO A 44 -12.18 11.32 2.48
CA PRO A 44 -12.68 12.03 1.30
C PRO A 44 -13.77 13.07 1.60
N GLY A 45 -14.66 12.80 2.57
CA GLY A 45 -15.75 13.71 2.94
C GLY A 45 -15.29 15.06 3.51
N ARG A 46 -14.05 15.11 4.02
CA ARG A 46 -13.40 16.31 4.56
C ARG A 46 -12.21 16.77 3.72
N GLU A 47 -11.84 16.04 2.66
CA GLU A 47 -10.62 16.27 1.88
C GLU A 47 -9.38 16.36 2.80
N LEU A 48 -9.31 15.47 3.80
CA LEU A 48 -8.31 15.53 4.87
C LEU A 48 -7.36 14.33 4.78
N LEU A 49 -6.06 14.61 4.69
CA LEU A 49 -5.00 13.62 4.95
C LEU A 49 -4.72 13.62 6.46
N LYS A 50 -4.80 12.44 7.08
CA LYS A 50 -4.56 12.25 8.51
C LYS A 50 -3.12 11.82 8.69
N GLU A 51 -2.36 12.60 9.45
CA GLU A 51 -0.96 12.31 9.73
C GLU A 51 -0.83 11.15 10.72
N PRO A 52 -0.14 10.05 10.35
CA PRO A 52 0.15 8.96 11.26
C PRO A 52 1.26 9.31 12.25
N GLN A 53 1.34 8.58 13.36
CA GLN A 53 2.35 8.84 14.40
C GLN A 53 3.80 8.58 13.95
N LEU A 54 3.99 7.68 12.98
CA LEU A 54 5.31 7.35 12.43
C LEU A 54 5.26 7.30 10.91
N PRO A 55 6.36 7.67 10.23
CA PRO A 55 6.46 7.55 8.78
C PRO A 55 6.40 6.09 8.33
N GLY A 56 6.06 5.90 7.07
CA GLY A 56 5.89 4.59 6.47
C GLY A 56 5.16 4.64 5.14
N ILE A 57 4.97 3.47 4.56
CA ILE A 57 4.25 3.31 3.30
C ILE A 57 3.32 2.10 3.39
N SER A 58 2.21 2.17 2.67
CA SER A 58 1.27 1.07 2.53
C SER A 58 0.70 1.03 1.13
N TYR A 59 0.57 -0.20 0.61
CA TYR A 59 -0.14 -0.48 -0.64
C TYR A 59 -1.23 -1.51 -0.37
N SER A 60 -2.40 -1.28 -0.95
CA SER A 60 -3.48 -2.26 -1.00
C SER A 60 -3.75 -2.65 -2.44
N PHE A 61 -3.91 -3.95 -2.71
CA PHE A 61 -4.21 -4.49 -4.04
C PHE A 61 -5.44 -5.41 -3.98
N ASP A 62 -6.52 -5.04 -4.66
CA ASP A 62 -7.72 -5.87 -4.72
C ASP A 62 -7.65 -6.90 -5.87
N ALA A 63 -8.52 -7.90 -5.82
CA ALA A 63 -8.58 -8.95 -6.85
C ALA A 63 -9.15 -8.46 -8.20
N ARG A 64 -9.74 -7.27 -8.26
CA ARG A 64 -10.35 -6.67 -9.46
C ARG A 64 -9.36 -5.81 -10.24
N GLY A 65 -8.14 -5.62 -9.73
CA GLY A 65 -7.11 -4.84 -10.40
C GLY A 65 -7.06 -3.38 -9.93
N HIS A 66 -7.60 -3.04 -8.77
CA HIS A 66 -7.46 -1.71 -8.16
C HIS A 66 -6.36 -1.70 -7.10
N TYR A 67 -5.70 -0.55 -6.97
CA TYR A 67 -4.72 -0.32 -5.92
C TYR A 67 -4.95 1.00 -5.21
N GLU A 68 -4.45 1.06 -3.99
CA GLU A 68 -4.35 2.29 -3.20
C GLU A 68 -2.96 2.39 -2.58
N LEU A 69 -2.43 3.61 -2.53
CA LEU A 69 -1.17 4.00 -1.89
C LEU A 69 -1.49 5.00 -0.78
N ALA A 70 -0.96 4.71 0.41
CA ALA A 70 -0.79 5.67 1.50
C ALA A 70 0.70 5.76 1.83
N ALA A 71 1.27 6.96 1.85
CA ALA A 71 2.68 7.17 2.12
C ALA A 71 2.89 8.40 3.00
N TYR A 72 3.55 8.23 4.13
CA TYR A 72 4.08 9.31 4.95
C TYR A 72 5.60 9.22 4.92
N VAL A 73 6.24 10.13 4.18
CA VAL A 73 7.69 10.12 3.95
C VAL A 73 8.29 11.41 4.47
N ILE A 74 9.35 11.26 5.27
CA ILE A 74 10.17 12.36 5.77
C ILE A 74 11.52 12.30 5.07
N THR A 75 11.91 13.40 4.42
CA THR A 75 13.22 13.58 3.82
C THR A 75 14.05 14.51 4.70
N LEU A 76 15.15 14.00 5.23
CA LEU A 76 16.05 14.75 6.10
C LEU A 76 16.89 15.75 5.31
N ASN A 77 17.13 16.91 5.91
CA ASN A 77 18.07 17.90 5.40
C ASN A 77 19.38 17.82 6.19
N ASN A 78 20.40 17.18 5.60
CA ASN A 78 21.71 16.95 6.24
C ASN A 78 22.48 18.25 6.56
N LYS A 79 22.07 19.40 5.98
CA LYS A 79 22.69 20.70 6.28
C LYS A 79 21.98 21.42 7.42
N ASN A 80 20.66 21.29 7.50
CA ASN A 80 19.85 21.90 8.55
C ASN A 80 18.81 20.90 9.07
N HIS A 81 19.12 20.27 10.21
CA HIS A 81 18.28 19.24 10.82
C HIS A 81 16.92 19.78 11.31
N GLY A 82 16.78 21.11 11.49
CA GLY A 82 15.50 21.74 11.82
C GLY A 82 14.54 21.88 10.63
N CYS A 83 14.98 21.50 9.42
CA CYS A 83 14.24 21.64 8.17
C CYS A 83 13.92 20.29 7.49
N PRO A 84 13.27 19.32 8.15
CA PRO A 84 12.84 18.10 7.47
C PRO A 84 11.68 18.39 6.53
N LEU A 85 11.71 17.83 5.32
CA LEU A 85 10.59 17.87 4.39
C LEU A 85 9.68 16.68 4.67
N ALA A 86 8.41 16.93 4.99
CA ALA A 86 7.42 15.89 5.23
C ALA A 86 6.39 15.87 4.09
N THR A 87 6.05 14.66 3.62
CA THR A 87 5.05 14.45 2.58
C THR A 87 4.07 13.37 2.99
N LEU A 88 2.78 13.69 2.96
CA LEU A 88 1.69 12.72 3.05
C LEU A 88 1.11 12.60 1.65
N THR A 89 1.13 11.39 1.09
CA THR A 89 0.64 11.13 -0.25
C THR A 89 -0.40 10.01 -0.21
N TRP A 90 -1.58 10.31 -0.73
CA TRP A 90 -2.62 9.33 -1.00
C TRP A 90 -2.92 9.30 -2.49
N GLN A 91 -2.96 8.12 -3.08
CA GLN A 91 -3.44 7.95 -4.46
C GLN A 91 -4.00 6.55 -4.68
N HIS A 92 -4.87 6.41 -5.66
CA HIS A 92 -5.46 5.12 -6.01
C HIS A 92 -5.68 5.03 -7.52
N GLY A 93 -5.95 3.82 -8.00
CA GLY A 93 -6.32 3.59 -9.38
C GLY A 93 -6.27 2.13 -9.77
N ASN A 94 -5.88 1.85 -11.01
CA ASN A 94 -5.81 0.50 -11.54
C ASN A 94 -4.38 0.01 -11.63
N TYR A 95 -4.16 -1.28 -11.37
CA TYR A 95 -2.87 -1.93 -11.57
C TYR A 95 -2.96 -3.06 -12.58
N LYS A 96 -1.83 -3.35 -13.21
CA LYS A 96 -1.61 -4.59 -13.97
C LYS A 96 -0.39 -5.29 -13.41
N PHE A 97 -0.55 -6.55 -13.05
CA PHE A 97 0.54 -7.38 -12.56
C PHE A 97 0.71 -8.60 -13.47
N HIS A 98 1.92 -8.79 -13.99
CA HIS A 98 2.25 -9.93 -14.83
C HIS A 98 3.73 -10.28 -14.70
N LYS A 99 4.03 -11.54 -14.35
CA LYS A 99 5.40 -12.10 -14.27
C LYS A 99 6.38 -11.19 -13.50
N GLY A 100 5.99 -10.75 -12.29
CA GLY A 100 6.84 -9.91 -11.44
C GLY A 100 6.88 -8.43 -11.82
N LYS A 101 6.29 -8.02 -12.95
CA LYS A 101 6.16 -6.62 -13.34
C LYS A 101 4.79 -6.06 -12.94
N LEU A 102 4.81 -4.97 -12.18
CA LEU A 102 3.66 -4.24 -11.69
C LEU A 102 3.60 -2.86 -12.36
N ILE A 103 2.47 -2.51 -12.94
CA ILE A 103 2.22 -1.19 -13.55
C ILE A 103 1.05 -0.55 -12.81
N LEU A 104 1.30 0.59 -12.18
CA LEU A 104 0.32 1.39 -11.44
C LEU A 104 -0.17 2.55 -12.30
N ARG A 105 -1.49 2.67 -12.45
CA ARG A 105 -2.16 3.72 -13.21
C ARG A 105 -3.14 4.48 -12.31
N PRO A 106 -2.74 5.62 -11.74
CA PRO A 106 -3.60 6.39 -10.86
C PRO A 106 -4.78 6.99 -11.61
N VAL A 107 -5.87 7.23 -10.90
CA VAL A 107 -6.97 8.06 -11.39
C VAL A 107 -6.49 9.51 -11.49
N VAL A 108 -6.58 10.08 -12.69
CA VAL A 108 -6.11 11.45 -12.96
C VAL A 108 -6.85 12.45 -12.07
N ASN A 109 -6.11 13.38 -11.46
CA ASN A 109 -6.60 14.44 -10.56
C ASN A 109 -7.26 13.97 -9.26
N ASP A 110 -7.17 12.69 -8.91
CA ASP A 110 -7.80 12.18 -7.69
C ASP A 110 -6.82 11.83 -6.57
N GLY A 111 -5.51 11.79 -6.78
CA GLY A 111 -4.56 11.73 -5.67
C GLY A 111 -4.52 13.03 -4.86
N ARG A 112 -4.04 12.94 -3.62
CA ARG A 112 -3.80 14.07 -2.70
C ARG A 112 -2.39 14.01 -2.17
N GLN A 113 -1.76 15.16 -2.06
CA GLN A 113 -0.48 15.30 -1.40
C GLN A 113 -0.50 16.53 -0.50
N LEU A 114 -0.07 16.34 0.75
CA LEU A 114 0.26 17.42 1.67
C LEU A 114 1.78 17.46 1.80
N VAL A 115 2.36 18.63 1.57
CA VAL A 115 3.80 18.88 1.67
C VAL A 115 4.04 19.92 2.76
N SER A 116 4.88 19.59 3.72
CA SER A 116 5.30 20.50 4.78
C SER A 116 6.82 20.70 4.69
N ASP A 117 7.24 21.94 4.46
CA ASP A 117 8.64 22.35 4.36
C ASP A 117 8.88 23.53 5.29
N PRO A 118 9.20 23.28 6.58
CA PRO A 118 9.24 24.33 7.60
C PRO A 118 10.23 25.46 7.33
N CYS A 119 11.15 25.28 6.37
CA CYS A 119 12.14 26.29 6.00
C CYS A 119 11.92 26.91 4.62
N GLY A 120 10.99 26.37 3.84
CA GLY A 120 10.60 26.89 2.52
C GLY A 120 9.15 27.36 2.43
N ASP A 121 8.29 27.01 3.40
CA ASP A 121 6.83 27.20 3.34
C ASP A 121 6.29 28.30 4.26
N GLU A 122 7.15 29.03 4.96
CA GLU A 122 6.78 30.09 5.91
C GLU A 122 5.76 29.65 6.97
N GLY A 123 5.71 28.35 7.30
CA GLY A 123 4.78 27.75 8.25
C GLY A 123 3.44 27.32 7.66
N LEU A 124 3.28 27.38 6.33
CA LEU A 124 2.05 27.03 5.62
C LEU A 124 2.27 25.84 4.68
N SER A 125 1.86 24.66 5.14
CA SER A 125 1.94 23.44 4.33
C SER A 125 1.05 23.49 3.09
N GLU A 126 1.55 22.96 1.98
CA GLU A 126 0.88 22.93 0.68
C GLU A 126 0.03 21.66 0.53
N TYR A 127 -1.29 21.82 0.36
CA TYR A 127 -2.18 20.73 -0.01
C TYR A 127 -2.53 20.79 -1.50
N LYS A 128 -2.20 19.75 -2.26
CA LYS A 128 -2.39 19.71 -3.71
C LYS A 128 -2.92 18.38 -4.22
N ARG A 129 -3.35 18.41 -5.49
CA ARG A 129 -3.65 17.18 -6.25
C ARG A 129 -2.37 16.49 -6.65
N PHE A 130 -2.42 15.17 -6.68
CA PHE A 130 -1.28 14.33 -6.98
C PHE A 130 -1.66 13.27 -8.02
N VAL A 131 -0.74 12.98 -8.92
CA VAL A 131 -0.89 11.92 -9.93
C VAL A 131 0.50 11.45 -10.34
N GLU A 132 0.86 10.24 -9.94
CA GLU A 132 2.13 9.64 -10.35
C GLU A 132 1.94 8.15 -10.60
N GLY A 133 2.08 7.75 -11.86
CA GLY A 133 2.08 6.35 -12.27
C GLY A 133 3.45 5.74 -12.06
N GLU A 134 3.50 4.46 -11.69
CA GLU A 134 4.74 3.75 -11.42
C GLU A 134 4.82 2.46 -12.22
N THR A 135 6.04 2.06 -12.59
CA THR A 135 6.33 0.71 -13.08
C THR A 135 7.36 0.10 -12.16
N LEU A 136 7.02 -1.04 -11.58
CA LEU A 136 7.77 -1.66 -10.49
C LEU A 136 8.06 -3.13 -10.79
N GLU A 137 9.17 -3.62 -10.27
CA GLU A 137 9.42 -5.05 -10.11
C GLU A 137 9.02 -5.48 -8.69
N VAL A 138 8.48 -6.69 -8.59
CA VAL A 138 7.89 -7.22 -7.37
C VAL A 138 8.68 -8.44 -6.90
N ASP A 139 9.16 -8.40 -5.67
CA ASP A 139 9.69 -9.54 -4.92
C ASP A 139 8.78 -9.81 -3.70
N VAL A 140 8.13 -10.97 -3.69
CA VAL A 140 7.32 -11.45 -2.55
C VAL A 140 7.95 -12.71 -1.99
N ARG A 141 8.23 -12.72 -0.69
CA ARG A 141 8.85 -13.84 0.00
C ARG A 141 8.39 -13.91 1.45
N TYR A 142 8.33 -15.11 2.01
CA TYR A 142 8.05 -15.28 3.42
C TYR A 142 9.25 -14.81 4.26
N ASP A 143 8.99 -14.04 5.32
CA ASP A 143 9.99 -13.59 6.27
C ASP A 143 9.82 -14.39 7.57
N GLU A 144 10.71 -15.34 7.82
CA GLU A 144 10.64 -16.23 8.99
C GLU A 144 10.81 -15.50 10.33
N ILE A 145 11.53 -14.36 10.33
CA ILE A 145 11.79 -13.60 11.56
C ILE A 145 10.52 -12.84 11.97
N VAL A 146 9.82 -12.26 11.00
CA VAL A 146 8.58 -11.51 11.24
C VAL A 146 7.37 -12.44 11.28
N GLY A 147 7.45 -13.62 10.66
CA GLY A 147 6.33 -14.55 10.54
C GLY A 147 5.26 -14.09 9.55
N ALA A 148 5.64 -13.35 8.51
CA ALA A 148 4.72 -12.78 7.53
C ALA A 148 5.33 -12.71 6.13
N TYR A 149 4.49 -12.67 5.09
CA TYR A 149 4.97 -12.38 3.73
C TYR A 149 5.47 -10.95 3.65
N LYS A 150 6.64 -10.78 3.04
CA LYS A 150 7.30 -9.50 2.78
C LYS A 150 7.22 -9.17 1.30
N LEU A 151 6.80 -7.96 1.00
CA LEU A 151 6.80 -7.33 -0.31
C LEU A 151 7.95 -6.32 -0.40
N VAL A 152 8.78 -6.49 -1.43
CA VAL A 152 9.78 -5.50 -1.84
C VAL A 152 9.45 -5.05 -3.25
N LEU A 153 9.25 -3.74 -3.40
CA LEU A 153 9.02 -3.10 -4.68
C LEU A 153 10.30 -2.41 -5.14
N VAL A 154 10.66 -2.59 -6.41
CA VAL A 154 11.83 -1.96 -7.02
C VAL A 154 11.37 -1.12 -8.19
N ASP A 155 11.78 0.15 -8.24
CA ASP A 155 11.49 1.00 -9.38
C ASP A 155 12.15 0.45 -10.64
N TYR A 156 11.36 0.23 -11.69
CA TYR A 156 11.81 -0.47 -12.90
C TYR A 156 12.87 0.31 -13.70
N LEU A 157 12.87 1.64 -13.63
CA LEU A 157 13.79 2.49 -14.39
C LEU A 157 15.08 2.80 -13.62
N THR A 158 14.96 3.05 -12.32
CA THR A 158 16.08 3.49 -11.47
C THR A 158 16.71 2.36 -10.68
N GLY A 159 16.06 1.19 -10.57
CA GLY A 159 16.49 0.07 -9.73
C GLY A 159 16.42 0.36 -8.23
N ARG A 160 15.85 1.49 -7.82
CA ARG A 160 15.76 1.89 -6.41
C ARG A 160 14.71 1.04 -5.70
N LYS A 161 15.12 0.40 -4.60
CA LYS A 161 14.21 -0.36 -3.74
C LYS A 161 13.39 0.61 -2.88
N LYS A 162 12.08 0.39 -2.83
CA LYS A 162 11.20 1.02 -1.84
C LYS A 162 11.39 0.32 -0.48
N GLN A 163 10.90 0.96 0.58
CA GLN A 163 10.90 0.37 1.92
C GLN A 163 10.20 -1.01 1.89
N PRO A 164 10.74 -2.04 2.55
CA PRO A 164 10.04 -3.32 2.64
C PRO A 164 8.71 -3.16 3.39
N MET A 165 7.74 -3.96 2.98
CA MET A 165 6.42 -4.02 3.58
C MET A 165 6.06 -5.46 3.90
N TRP A 166 5.19 -5.66 4.88
CA TRP A 166 4.68 -6.97 5.27
C TRP A 166 3.17 -7.02 5.07
N LEU A 167 2.67 -8.20 4.73
CA LEU A 167 1.25 -8.46 4.54
C LEU A 167 0.54 -8.38 5.89
N THR A 168 -0.27 -7.34 6.08
CA THR A 168 -1.04 -7.15 7.32
C THR A 168 -2.44 -7.72 7.19
N LEU A 169 -3.07 -7.58 6.02
CA LEU A 169 -4.43 -8.05 5.77
C LEU A 169 -4.53 -8.72 4.41
N ASN A 170 -5.08 -9.94 4.39
CA ASN A 170 -5.27 -10.72 3.17
C ASN A 170 -6.51 -10.27 2.36
N VAL A 171 -7.38 -9.45 2.96
CA VAL A 171 -8.60 -8.92 2.34
C VAL A 171 -8.51 -7.39 2.31
N THR A 172 -8.68 -6.79 1.14
CA THR A 172 -8.53 -5.34 0.92
C THR A 172 -9.83 -4.54 1.04
N ASN A 173 -10.98 -5.20 1.10
CA ASN A 173 -12.28 -4.51 1.18
C ASN A 173 -12.44 -3.66 2.46
N ASP A 174 -11.61 -3.89 3.48
CA ASP A 174 -11.69 -3.19 4.77
C ASP A 174 -10.78 -1.95 4.83
N THR A 175 -9.72 -1.91 4.02
CA THR A 175 -8.67 -0.87 4.09
C THR A 175 -8.47 -0.09 2.80
N MET A 176 -9.19 -0.41 1.72
CA MET A 176 -9.17 0.37 0.49
C MET A 176 -10.41 1.26 0.42
N LEU A 177 -10.24 2.54 0.12
CA LEU A 177 -11.33 3.44 -0.22
C LEU A 177 -12.03 3.00 -1.52
N PRO A 178 -13.29 3.42 -1.76
CA PRO A 178 -14.01 3.08 -2.98
C PRO A 178 -13.21 3.45 -4.24
N THR A 179 -13.15 2.53 -5.21
CA THR A 179 -12.23 2.60 -6.36
C THR A 179 -12.67 3.54 -7.49
N GLY A 180 -13.75 4.30 -7.27
CA GLY A 180 -14.23 5.34 -8.19
C GLY A 180 -13.56 6.69 -7.92
N VAL A 181 -13.81 7.69 -8.77
CA VAL A 181 -13.37 9.07 -8.49
C VAL A 181 -14.03 9.55 -7.19
N ILE A 182 -13.24 9.88 -6.17
CA ILE A 182 -13.73 10.20 -4.81
C ILE A 182 -13.83 11.72 -4.56
N THR A 183 -13.72 12.55 -5.60
CA THR A 183 -13.72 14.01 -5.44
C THR A 183 -15.00 14.54 -4.81
N SER A 184 -14.85 15.21 -3.65
CA SER A 184 -15.87 16.11 -3.14
C SER A 184 -15.91 17.37 -4.02
N LYS A 185 -17.06 17.65 -4.66
CA LYS A 185 -17.28 18.93 -5.36
C LYS A 185 -17.31 20.16 -4.41
N LYS A 186 -17.15 19.98 -3.10
CA LYS A 186 -17.22 21.09 -2.12
C LYS A 186 -15.82 21.48 -1.67
N ARG A 187 -15.35 22.65 -2.15
CA ARG A 187 -14.21 23.36 -1.55
C ARG A 187 -14.51 23.58 -0.06
N LYS A 188 -13.77 22.93 0.83
CA LYS A 188 -13.82 23.20 2.26
C LYS A 188 -12.47 23.78 2.68
N TYR A 189 -12.46 25.05 3.03
CA TYR A 189 -11.31 25.68 3.65
C TYR A 189 -11.18 25.13 5.07
N VAL A 190 -10.04 24.51 5.39
CA VAL A 190 -9.72 24.11 6.76
C VAL A 190 -9.23 25.36 7.49
N LYS A 191 -10.02 25.83 8.46
CA LYS A 191 -9.52 26.81 9.45
C LYS A 191 -8.75 26.01 10.50
N LYS A 192 -7.50 26.42 10.75
CA LYS A 192 -6.65 25.84 11.79
C LYS A 192 -7.20 26.27 13.16
N GLU A 193 -7.45 25.31 14.04
CA GLU A 193 -7.60 25.53 15.48
C GLU A 193 -6.22 25.74 16.11
#